data_AF-A0A937UAW4-F1
#
_entry.id   AF-A0A937UAW4-F1
#
_cell.length_a   1.000
_cell.length_b   1.000
_cell.length_c   1.000
_cell.angle_alpha   90.00
_cell.angle_beta   90.00
_cell.angle_gamma   90.00
#
_symmetry.space_group_name_H-M   'P 1'
#
loop_
_entity.id
_entity.type
_entity.pdbx_description
1 polymer ?
#
loop_
_entity_poly.entity_id
_entity_poly.type
_entity_poly.pdbx_seq_one_letter_code
_entity_poly.pdbx_strand_id
1 'polypeptide(L)' 'MTKEKLVEKIEELLKTDIHLKFLMGLKKEEIETLVACIRDRVDQVGE' A
#
# COMPACT_ATOMS: atom_id res chain seq x y z
N MET A 1 -4.78 4.78 11.09
CA MET A 1 -3.99 5.53 10.09
C MET A 1 -4.92 6.35 9.21
N THR A 2 -4.44 7.44 8.60
CA THR A 2 -5.16 8.18 7.55
C THR A 2 -4.99 7.48 6.21
N LYS A 3 -5.82 7.81 5.21
CA LYS A 3 -5.67 7.28 3.85
C LYS A 3 -4.31 7.61 3.24
N GLU A 4 -3.83 8.84 3.43
CA GLU A 4 -2.52 9.29 2.94
C GLU A 4 -1.39 8.42 3.47
N LYS A 5 -1.37 8.17 4.79
CA LYS A 5 -0.37 7.29 5.41
C LYS A 5 -0.45 5.84 4.92
N LEU A 6 -1.63 5.38 4.50
CA LEU A 6 -1.77 4.04 3.92
C LEU A 6 -1.18 3.99 2.51
N VAL A 7 -1.38 5.04 1.71
CA VAL A 7 -0.78 5.17 0.37
C VAL A 7 0.73 5.27 0.46
N GLU A 8 1.27 6.12 1.35
CA GLU A 8 2.72 6.22 1.62
C GLU A 8 3.31 4.86 2.01
N LYS A 9 2.61 4.10 2.86
CA LYS A 9 3.04 2.77 3.25
C LYS A 9 3.08 1.78 2.09
N ILE A 10 2.17 1.91 1.10
CA ILE A 10 2.22 1.07 -0.11
C ILE A 10 3.46 1.42 -0.94
N GLU A 11 3.76 2.70 -1.10
CA GLU A 11 4.98 3.16 -1.81
C GLU A 11 6.25 2.62 -1.14
N GLU A 12 6.32 2.68 0.20
CA GLU A 12 7.42 2.11 0.99
C GLU A 12 7.55 0.58 0.83
N LEU A 13 6.43 -0.16 0.92
CA LEU A 13 6.42 -1.62 0.77
C LEU A 13 6.88 -2.06 -0.62
N LEU A 14 6.49 -1.30 -1.65
CA LEU A 14 6.86 -1.59 -3.04
C LEU A 14 8.26 -1.05 -3.41
N LYS A 15 8.90 -0.26 -2.53
CA LYS A 15 10.17 0.44 -2.80
C LYS A 15 10.14 1.18 -4.14
N THR A 16 9.08 1.95 -4.37
CA THR A 16 8.86 2.64 -5.63
C THR A 16 8.85 4.15 -5.46
N ASP A 17 9.42 4.86 -6.44
CA ASP A 17 9.32 6.32 -6.55
C ASP A 17 8.02 6.77 -7.26
N ILE A 18 7.17 5.82 -7.65
CA ILE A 18 5.88 6.12 -8.29
C ILE A 18 4.91 6.66 -7.23
N HIS A 19 4.40 7.87 -7.47
CA HIS A 19 3.36 8.45 -6.63
C HIS A 19 2.01 7.76 -6.86
N LEU A 20 1.53 7.02 -5.86
CA LEU A 20 0.29 6.25 -5.88
C LEU A 20 -0.92 7.06 -5.41
N LYS A 21 -0.89 8.39 -5.56
CA LYS A 21 -1.98 9.29 -5.14
C LYS A 21 -3.33 8.97 -5.78
N PHE A 22 -3.37 8.27 -6.92
CA PHE A 22 -4.62 7.81 -7.54
C PHE A 22 -5.42 6.86 -6.63
N LEU A 23 -4.76 6.14 -5.71
CA LEU A 23 -5.43 5.29 -4.71
C LEU A 23 -6.30 6.08 -3.74
N MET A 24 -6.16 7.41 -3.67
CA MET A 24 -7.02 8.26 -2.87
C MET A 24 -8.50 8.23 -3.30
N GLY A 25 -8.80 7.77 -4.52
CA GLY A 25 -10.17 7.54 -4.98
C GLY A 25 -10.87 6.34 -4.31
N LEU A 26 -10.10 5.43 -3.70
CA LEU A 26 -10.64 4.24 -3.02
C LEU A 26 -11.14 4.57 -1.62
N LYS A 27 -12.03 3.75 -1.06
CA LYS A 27 -12.38 3.82 0.36
C LYS A 27 -11.18 3.42 1.21
N LYS A 28 -11.16 3.89 2.46
CA LYS A 28 -10.07 3.60 3.39
C LYS A 28 -9.86 2.08 3.57
N GLU A 29 -10.95 1.33 3.74
CA GLU A 29 -10.93 -0.12 3.93
C GLU A 29 -10.32 -0.85 2.72
N GLU A 30 -10.61 -0.39 1.49
CA GLU A 30 -10.03 -0.96 0.27
C GLU A 30 -8.49 -0.75 0.22
N ILE A 31 -8.01 0.41 0.68
CA ILE A 31 -6.56 0.67 0.80
C ILE A 31 -5.94 -0.20 1.90
N GLU A 32 -6.63 -0.40 3.03
CA GLU A 32 -6.16 -1.30 4.11
C GLU A 32 -6.05 -2.74 3.63
N THR A 33 -7.02 -3.23 2.85
CA THR A 33 -6.95 -4.55 2.19
C THR A 33 -5.75 -4.62 1.24
N LEU A 34 -5.53 -3.59 0.42
CA LEU A 34 -4.41 -3.54 -0.52
C LEU A 34 -3.05 -3.60 0.21
N VAL A 35 -2.89 -2.87 1.31
CA VAL A 35 -1.69 -2.93 2.17
C VAL A 35 -1.45 -4.35 2.68
N ALA A 36 -2.50 -5.03 3.15
CA ALA A 36 -2.38 -6.39 3.69
C ALA A 36 -1.95 -7.39 2.60
N CYS A 37 -2.56 -7.34 1.41
CA CYS A 37 -2.20 -8.20 0.29
C CYS A 37 -0.77 -7.95 -0.21
N ILE A 38 -0.35 -6.69 -0.31
CA ILE A 38 1.01 -6.34 -0.76
C ILE A 38 2.04 -6.81 0.27
N ARG A 39 1.80 -6.58 1.56
CA ARG A 39 2.70 -7.05 2.62
C ARG A 39 2.87 -8.57 2.58
N ASP A 40 1.76 -9.31 2.56
CA ASP A 40 1.79 -10.78 2.48
C ASP A 40 2.63 -11.26 1.29
N ARG A 41 2.48 -10.61 0.13
CA ARG A 41 3.25 -10.95 -1.07
C ARG A 41 4.73 -10.60 -0.96
N VAL A 42 5.07 -9.42 -0.42
CA VAL A 42 6.46 -8.98 -0.26
C VAL A 42 7.19 -9.85 0.76
N ASP A 43 6.52 -10.20 1.86
CA ASP A 43 7.06 -11.07 2.90
C ASP A 43 7.32 -12.48 2.36
N GLN A 44 6.45 -13.02 1.50
CA GLN A 44 6.62 -14.33 0.84
C GLN A 44 7.77 -14.39 -0.19
N VAL A 45 8.14 -13.27 -0.81
CA VAL A 45 9.23 -13.21 -1.80
C VAL A 45 10.60 -13.03 -1.12
N GLY A 46 10.61 -12.77 0.19
CA GLY A 46 11.82 -12.58 0.99
C GLY A 46 12.45 -13.84 1.58
N GLU A 47 11.87 -15.03 1.33
CA GLU A 47 12.42 -16.36 1.65
C GLU A 47 13.07 -17.02 0.42
#